data_AF-A0A523DLT2-F1
#
_entry.id   AF-A0A523DLT2-F1
#
_cell.length_a   1.000
_cell.length_b   1.000
_cell.length_c   1.000
_cell.angle_alpha   90.00
_cell.angle_beta   90.00
_cell.angle_gamma   90.00
#
_symmetry.space_group_name_H-M   'P 1'
#
loop_
_entity.id
_entity.type
_entity.pdbx_description
1 polymer ?
#
loop_
_entity_poly.entity_id
_entity_poly.type
_entity_poly.pdbx_seq_one_letter_code
_entity_poly.pdbx_strand_id
1 'polypeptide(L)' 'MTQITCSRCRENKDLMPEPPFPGDLAQIVQRHVCAECWRGWLQAQVNLINENHYVMTDPDHRAQLNKQMRVFLSLPD' A
#
# COMPACT_ATOMS: atom_id res chain seq x y z
N MET A 1 -14.57 17.07 -4.05
CA MET A 1 -13.51 16.04 -4.10
C MET A 1 -12.99 15.88 -2.69
N THR A 2 -12.97 14.66 -2.17
CA THR A 2 -12.42 14.41 -0.82
C THR A 2 -10.91 14.41 -0.93
N GLN A 3 -10.23 15.29 -0.21
CA GLN A 3 -8.78 15.36 -0.17
C GLN A 3 -8.25 14.62 1.05
N ILE A 4 -7.09 14.00 0.89
CA ILE A 4 -6.33 13.36 1.96
C ILE A 4 -4.91 13.89 1.96
N THR A 5 -4.30 13.93 3.14
CA THR A 5 -2.86 14.13 3.28
C THR A 5 -2.18 12.76 3.18
N CYS A 6 -1.43 12.54 2.10
CA CYS A 6 -0.77 11.26 1.86
C CYS A 6 0.32 11.02 2.92
N SER A 7 0.29 9.87 3.60
CA SER A 7 1.29 9.49 4.61
C SER A 7 2.69 9.36 4.01
N ARG A 8 2.79 8.91 2.75
CA ARG A 8 4.07 8.66 2.06
C ARG A 8 4.70 9.94 1.51
N CYS A 9 4.02 10.68 0.64
CA CYS A 9 4.58 11.88 0.01
C CYS A 9 4.32 13.17 0.78
N ARG A 10 3.49 13.15 1.83
CA ARG A 10 3.13 14.31 2.67
C ARG A 10 2.42 15.45 1.93
N GLU A 11 1.95 15.20 0.71
CA GLU A 11 1.16 16.14 -0.08
C GLU A 11 -0.35 15.92 0.10
N ASN A 12 -1.13 16.98 -0.09
CA ASN A 12 -2.58 16.88 -0.20
C ASN A 12 -2.96 16.44 -1.61
N LYS A 13 -3.64 15.30 -1.72
CA LYS A 13 -4.07 14.69 -2.98
C LYS A 13 -5.53 14.26 -2.85
N ASP A 14 -6.14 13.99 -3.99
CA ASP A 14 -7.48 13.42 -4.01
C ASP A 14 -7.47 11.98 -3.45
N LEU A 15 -8.50 11.68 -2.67
CA LEU A 15 -8.82 10.34 -2.21
C LEU A 15 -9.02 9.42 -3.42
N MET A 16 -8.53 8.18 -3.33
CA MET A 16 -8.83 7.18 -4.35
C MET A 16 -10.35 6.94 -4.43
N PRO A 17 -10.93 6.79 -5.63
CA PRO A 17 -12.38 6.63 -5.81
C PRO A 17 -12.90 5.37 -5.12
N GLU A 18 -12.07 4.33 -5.04
CA GLU A 18 -12.39 3.05 -4.40
C GLU A 18 -11.18 2.47 -3.67
N PRO A 19 -11.39 1.58 -2.67
CA PRO A 19 -10.31 0.85 -2.03
C PRO A 19 -9.57 -0.04 -3.06
N PRO A 20 -8.24 -0.13 -2.99
CA PRO A 20 -7.46 -0.84 -4.00
C PRO A 20 -7.57 -2.38 -3.93
N PHE A 21 -8.09 -2.93 -2.83
CA PHE A 21 -8.30 -4.36 -2.62
C PHE A 21 -9.39 -4.57 -1.55
N PRO A 22 -9.90 -5.79 -1.31
CA PRO A 22 -10.88 -6.02 -0.25
C PRO A 22 -10.23 -6.09 1.16
N GLY A 23 -10.99 -5.68 2.18
CA GLY A 23 -10.62 -5.81 3.60
C GLY A 23 -10.28 -4.48 4.29
N ASP A 24 -10.11 -4.52 5.61
CA ASP A 24 -9.95 -3.32 6.45
C ASP A 24 -8.70 -2.52 6.11
N LEU A 25 -7.61 -3.22 5.77
CA LEU A 25 -6.34 -2.60 5.38
C LEU A 25 -6.50 -1.74 4.11
N ALA A 26 -7.36 -2.14 3.17
CA ALA A 26 -7.60 -1.35 1.97
C ALA A 26 -8.28 -0.02 2.27
N GLN A 27 -9.18 0.01 3.26
CA GLN A 27 -9.80 1.25 3.71
C GLN A 27 -8.78 2.18 4.37
N ILE A 28 -7.83 1.63 5.15
CA ILE A 28 -6.72 2.40 5.73
C ILE A 28 -5.84 2.98 4.61
N VAL A 29 -5.44 2.16 3.64
CA VAL A 29 -4.67 2.62 2.48
C VAL A 29 -5.44 3.72 1.75
N GLN A 30 -6.72 3.54 1.46
CA GLN A 30 -7.54 4.56 0.78
C GLN A 30 -7.54 5.89 1.55
N ARG A 31 -7.71 5.87 2.87
CA ARG A 31 -7.80 7.08 3.70
C ARG A 31 -6.46 7.81 3.89
N HIS A 32 -5.33 7.11 3.77
CA HIS A 32 -4.01 7.67 4.09
C HIS A 32 -3.06 7.76 2.90
N VAL A 33 -3.36 7.12 1.77
CA VAL A 33 -2.44 6.99 0.63
C VAL A 33 -3.12 7.44 -0.66
N CYS A 34 -2.45 8.29 -1.42
CA CYS A 34 -2.94 8.73 -2.72
C CYS A 34 -2.71 7.68 -3.81
N ALA A 35 -3.47 7.79 -4.92
CA ALA A 35 -3.38 6.86 -6.05
C ALA A 35 -1.96 6.72 -6.63
N GLU A 36 -1.18 7.82 -6.62
CA GLU A 36 0.18 7.84 -7.14
C GLU A 36 1.14 7.01 -6.31
N CYS A 37 1.16 7.21 -4.99
CA CYS A 37 2.00 6.42 -4.08
C CYS A 37 1.58 4.94 -4.06
N TRP A 38 0.29 4.66 -4.20
CA TRP A 38 -0.20 3.28 -4.33
C TRP A 38 0.35 2.60 -5.59
N ARG A 39 0.33 3.27 -6.75
CA ARG A 39 0.95 2.74 -7.98
C ARG A 39 2.44 2.47 -7.81
N GLY A 40 3.15 3.36 -7.11
CA GLY A 40 4.56 3.16 -6.77
C GLY A 40 4.78 1.92 -5.90
N TRP A 41 3.90 1.67 -4.94
CA TRP A 41 3.94 0.45 -4.13
C TRP A 41 3.73 -0.80 -4.99
N LEU A 42 2.77 -0.82 -5.93
CA LEU A 42 2.55 -2.00 -6.78
C LEU A 42 3.79 -2.39 -7.59
N GLN A 43 4.55 -1.41 -8.08
CA GLN A 43 5.82 -1.66 -8.76
C GLN A 43 6.88 -2.22 -7.80
N ALA A 44 7.02 -1.62 -6.61
CA ALA A 44 7.94 -2.10 -5.58
C ALA A 44 7.57 -3.52 -5.10
N GLN A 45 6.28 -3.82 -4.99
CA GLN A 45 5.74 -5.13 -4.60
C GLN A 45 6.20 -6.22 -5.56
N VAL A 46 6.10 -5.98 -6.88
CA VAL A 46 6.55 -6.95 -7.90
C VAL A 46 8.05 -7.21 -7.77
N ASN A 47 8.86 -6.15 -7.58
CA ASN A 47 10.30 -6.30 -7.38
C ASN A 47 10.62 -7.10 -6.12
N LEU A 48 9.97 -6.78 -4.99
CA LEU A 48 10.14 -7.49 -3.72
C LEU A 48 9.77 -8.97 -3.82
N ILE A 49 8.69 -9.29 -4.54
CA ILE A 49 8.27 -10.68 -4.77
C ILE A 49 9.34 -11.44 -5.55
N ASN A 50 9.88 -10.82 -6.60
CA ASN A 50 10.89 -11.45 -7.44
C ASN A 50 12.24 -11.60 -6.72
N GLU A 51 12.70 -10.57 -6.02
CA GLU A 51 13.99 -10.55 -5.30
C GLU A 51 14.02 -11.50 -4.11
N ASN A 52 12.92 -11.58 -3.34
CA ASN A 52 12.83 -12.44 -2.17
C ASN A 52 12.21 -13.81 -2.47
N HIS A 53 11.87 -14.08 -3.74
CA HIS A 53 11.17 -15.28 -4.18
C HIS A 53 9.90 -15.58 -3.36
N TYR A 54 9.13 -14.53 -3.03
CA TYR A 54 7.93 -14.68 -2.21
C TYR A 54 6.85 -15.48 -2.92
N VAL A 55 6.28 -16.41 -2.17
CA VAL A 55 5.15 -17.22 -2.61
C VAL A 55 3.87 -16.66 -1.98
N MET A 56 2.94 -16.16 -2.79
CA MET A 56 1.72 -15.50 -2.29
C MET A 56 0.75 -16.46 -1.57
N THR A 57 0.89 -17.77 -1.75
CA THR A 57 0.12 -18.78 -1.00
C THR A 57 0.68 -19.03 0.40
N ASP A 58 1.93 -18.65 0.66
CA ASP A 58 2.57 -18.77 1.97
C ASP A 58 2.14 -17.60 2.89
N PRO A 59 1.56 -17.88 4.08
CA PRO A 59 1.15 -16.85 5.02
C PRO A 59 2.30 -16.00 5.54
N ASP A 60 3.50 -16.55 5.72
CA ASP A 60 4.65 -15.84 6.26
C ASP A 60 5.18 -14.84 5.22
N HIS A 61 5.26 -15.25 3.95
CA HIS A 61 5.61 -14.33 2.86
C HIS A 61 4.58 -13.20 2.70
N ARG A 62 3.28 -13.50 2.82
CA ARG A 62 2.24 -12.45 2.82
C ARG A 62 2.41 -11.49 3.99
N ALA A 63 2.72 -12.00 5.18
CA ALA A 63 2.95 -11.17 6.36
C ALA A 63 4.17 -10.25 6.17
N GLN A 64 5.28 -10.77 5.61
CA GLN A 64 6.44 -9.95 5.27
C GLN A 64 6.12 -8.88 4.23
N LEU A 65 5.41 -9.25 3.15
CA LEU A 65 5.04 -8.30 2.10
C LEU A 65 4.12 -7.19 2.62
N ASN A 66 3.17 -7.52 3.49
CA ASN A 66 2.31 -6.55 4.16
C ASN A 66 3.09 -5.62 5.09
N LYS A 67 4.11 -6.14 5.80
CA LYS A 67 5.00 -5.32 6.63
C LYS A 67 5.80 -4.35 5.76
N GLN A 68 6.38 -4.81 4.65
CA GLN A 68 7.07 -3.95 3.69
C GLN A 68 6.15 -2.89 3.09
N MET A 69 4.90 -3.24 2.79
CA MET A 69 3.88 -2.29 2.33
C MET A 69 3.63 -1.17 3.33
N ARG A 70 3.40 -1.52 4.60
CA ARG A 70 3.15 -0.54 5.67
C ARG A 70 4.33 0.41 5.84
N VAL A 71 5.56 -0.11 5.79
CA VAL A 71 6.78 0.71 5.85
C VAL A 71 6.89 1.62 4.62
N PHE A 72 6.73 1.06 3.41
CA PHE A 72 6.84 1.81 2.17
C PHE A 72 5.82 2.95 2.09
N LEU A 73 4.58 2.70 2.52
CA LEU A 73 3.49 3.68 2.52
C LEU A 73 3.44 4.54 3.78
N SER A 74 4.34 4.30 4.75
CA SER A 74 4.36 4.99 6.04
C SER A 74 3.00 4.97 6.75
N LEU A 75 2.32 3.82 6.70
CA LEU A 75 1.04 3.62 7.36
C LEU A 75 1.23 3.47 8.87
N PRO A 76 0.29 4.00 9.69
CA PRO A 76 0.25 3.68 11.11
C PRO A 76 0.00 2.18 11.32
N ASP A 77 0.58 1.61 12.39
CA ASP A 77 0.40 0.20 12.78
C ASP A 77 -1.05 -0.12 13.13
#